data_AF-A0A0K8VL28-F1
#
_entry.id   AF-A0A0K8VL28-F1
#
_cell.length_a   1.000
_cell.length_b   1.000
_cell.length_c   1.000
_cell.angle_alpha   90.00
_cell.angle_beta   90.00
_cell.angle_gamma   90.00
#
_symmetry.space_group_name_H-M   'P 1'
#
loop_
_entity.id
_entity.type
_entity.pdbx_description
1 polymer ?
#
loop_
_entity_poly.entity_id
_entity_poly.type
_entity_poly.pdbx_seq_one_letter_code
_entity_poly.pdbx_strand_id
1 'polypeptide(L)'
;IMDVCHDQVNEVTRYVHHKLNPSSAGYQHGVTRPSFITGDFYAGKNVNNLYTKVQQNNTISKILGMDASPFFNDTIDVYLARGHMAAKVDFIFGAPQKATFLFVNAAPQWQMFNGRNWERVEDSVRRYASDQALDLDCYTGIWGVSTLPDVNGVQRELYLAFDENNNGLIPVPKIYFRVVIDRKSRNGIVLIGVNNPHVTLEEIKKDYVICKDVGKRIKWVSWDKENLMNGYSYACAVDDFISVVKDLPLEDLYTSGLLGVEELTIENIPS
;
A
#
# COMPACT_ATOMS: atom_id res chain seq x y z
N ILE A 1 -9.21 4.55 -16.25
CA ILE A 1 -9.50 3.10 -16.19
C ILE A 1 -8.49 2.51 -15.21
N MET A 2 -8.89 1.51 -14.43
CA MET A 2 -8.02 0.79 -13.49
C MET A 2 -8.01 -0.68 -13.86
N ASP A 3 -6.84 -1.30 -13.89
CA ASP A 3 -6.64 -2.70 -14.22
C ASP A 3 -6.22 -3.45 -12.95
N VAL A 4 -6.94 -4.50 -12.58
CA VAL A 4 -6.81 -5.15 -11.26
C VAL A 4 -6.30 -6.58 -11.43
N CYS A 5 -5.16 -6.90 -10.79
CA CYS A 5 -4.66 -8.27 -10.69
C CYS A 5 -5.09 -8.90 -9.37
N HIS A 6 -6.22 -9.61 -9.40
CA HIS A 6 -6.82 -10.26 -8.23
C HIS A 6 -6.66 -11.78 -8.29
N ASP A 7 -6.12 -12.35 -7.24
CA ASP A 7 -6.03 -13.78 -6.98
C ASP A 7 -7.26 -14.20 -6.15
N GLN A 8 -8.24 -14.80 -6.83
CA GLN A 8 -9.50 -15.25 -6.23
C GLN A 8 -9.33 -16.42 -5.25
N VAL A 9 -8.24 -17.20 -5.37
CA VAL A 9 -8.02 -18.37 -4.49
C VAL A 9 -7.63 -17.90 -3.10
N ASN A 10 -6.71 -16.93 -3.03
CA ASN A 10 -6.24 -16.36 -1.76
C ASN A 10 -7.02 -15.08 -1.36
N GLU A 11 -7.98 -14.67 -2.18
CA GLU A 11 -8.79 -13.45 -2.04
C GLU A 11 -7.93 -12.18 -1.86
N VAL A 12 -6.88 -12.08 -2.67
CA VAL A 12 -5.84 -11.06 -2.54
C VAL A 12 -5.61 -10.33 -3.86
N THR A 13 -5.63 -9.01 -3.82
CA THR A 13 -5.22 -8.18 -4.95
C THR A 13 -3.72 -7.95 -4.88
N ARG A 14 -2.97 -8.43 -5.87
CA ARG A 14 -1.51 -8.29 -5.96
C ARG A 14 -1.11 -6.87 -6.32
N TYR A 15 -1.77 -6.32 -7.33
CA TYR A 15 -1.62 -4.91 -7.71
C TYR A 15 -2.85 -4.38 -8.44
N VAL A 16 -2.95 -3.06 -8.49
CA VAL A 16 -3.85 -2.30 -9.35
C VAL A 16 -3.02 -1.30 -10.15
N HIS A 17 -3.18 -1.34 -11.47
CA HIS A 17 -2.60 -0.37 -12.39
C HIS A 17 -3.60 0.73 -12.72
N HIS A 18 -3.13 1.96 -12.75
CA HIS A 18 -3.87 3.09 -13.31
C HIS A 18 -2.89 4.16 -13.81
N LYS A 19 -3.43 5.16 -14.51
CA LYS A 19 -2.63 6.26 -15.06
C LYS A 19 -2.96 7.56 -14.36
N LEU A 20 -1.93 8.33 -14.05
CA LEU A 20 -2.04 9.74 -13.71
C LEU A 20 -1.52 10.58 -14.87
N ASN A 21 -2.14 11.72 -15.08
CA ASN A 21 -1.72 12.71 -16.07
C ASN A 21 -1.77 14.11 -15.43
N PRO A 22 -1.35 15.18 -16.14
CA PRO A 22 -1.31 16.50 -15.52
C PRO A 22 -2.67 17.00 -15.04
N SER A 23 -3.77 16.53 -15.64
CA SER A 23 -5.14 16.89 -15.23
C SER A 23 -5.65 16.10 -14.02
N SER A 24 -4.94 15.06 -13.57
CA SER A 24 -5.36 14.26 -12.41
C SER A 24 -5.49 15.07 -11.12
N ALA A 25 -4.74 16.16 -10.96
CA ALA A 25 -4.90 17.07 -9.82
C ALA A 25 -6.24 17.84 -9.83
N GLY A 26 -6.86 18.01 -11.00
CA GLY A 26 -8.15 18.67 -11.19
C GLY A 26 -9.35 17.73 -11.04
N TYR A 27 -9.26 16.70 -10.19
CA TYR A 27 -10.31 15.71 -10.03
C TYR A 27 -11.62 16.30 -9.50
N GLN A 28 -12.76 15.66 -9.82
CA GLN A 28 -14.07 16.09 -9.35
C GLN A 28 -14.18 15.93 -7.82
N HIS A 29 -14.45 17.04 -7.14
CA HIS A 29 -14.69 17.06 -5.70
C HIS A 29 -16.15 16.68 -5.35
N GLY A 30 -16.40 16.32 -4.09
CA GLY A 30 -17.75 16.11 -3.57
C GLY A 30 -18.48 14.86 -4.08
N VAL A 31 -17.85 14.01 -4.89
CA VAL A 31 -18.46 12.76 -5.35
C VAL A 31 -18.72 11.85 -4.15
N THR A 32 -19.96 11.36 -4.03
CA THR A 32 -20.39 10.46 -2.95
C THR A 32 -19.49 9.22 -2.85
N ARG A 33 -19.16 8.84 -1.61
CA ARG A 33 -18.44 7.61 -1.29
C ARG A 33 -19.45 6.49 -1.05
N PRO A 34 -19.63 5.51 -1.96
CA PRO A 34 -20.53 4.39 -1.73
C PRO A 34 -19.97 3.46 -0.63
N SER A 35 -20.79 2.53 -0.15
CA SER A 35 -20.27 1.38 0.61
C SER A 35 -19.38 0.53 -0.29
N PHE A 36 -18.42 -0.18 0.30
CA PHE A 36 -17.59 -1.11 -0.45
C PHE A 36 -18.43 -2.28 -0.99
N ILE A 37 -18.18 -2.63 -2.25
CA ILE A 37 -18.90 -3.69 -2.97
C ILE A 37 -17.97 -4.90 -3.12
N THR A 38 -18.41 -6.06 -2.64
CA THR A 38 -17.62 -7.31 -2.67
C THR A 38 -17.51 -7.90 -4.07
N GLY A 39 -18.63 -7.95 -4.80
CA GLY A 39 -18.69 -8.69 -6.06
C GLY A 39 -18.52 -10.20 -5.83
N ASP A 40 -18.31 -10.94 -6.92
CA ASP A 40 -18.26 -12.41 -6.88
C ASP A 40 -16.85 -12.99 -6.62
N PHE A 41 -15.88 -12.13 -6.28
CA PHE A 41 -14.47 -12.48 -6.12
C PHE A 41 -14.11 -13.05 -4.74
N TYR A 42 -15.07 -13.13 -3.80
CA TYR A 42 -14.84 -13.50 -2.40
C TYR A 42 -15.75 -14.65 -1.94
N ALA A 43 -16.11 -15.56 -2.85
CA ALA A 43 -16.94 -16.74 -2.57
C ALA A 43 -18.22 -16.44 -1.74
N GLY A 44 -18.91 -15.34 -2.05
CA GLY A 44 -20.16 -14.94 -1.38
C GLY A 44 -20.01 -14.37 0.03
N LYS A 45 -18.79 -14.15 0.54
CA LYS A 45 -18.55 -13.60 1.88
C LYS A 45 -19.07 -12.17 2.03
N ASN A 46 -19.54 -11.83 3.23
CA ASN A 46 -19.75 -10.43 3.61
C ASN A 46 -18.42 -9.80 4.05
N VAL A 47 -17.61 -9.35 3.09
CA VAL A 47 -16.28 -8.79 3.37
C VAL A 47 -16.37 -7.52 4.23
N ASN A 48 -17.43 -6.70 4.10
CA ASN A 48 -17.63 -5.54 4.98
C ASN A 48 -17.68 -5.93 6.46
N ASN A 49 -18.28 -7.07 6.79
CA ASN A 49 -18.35 -7.55 8.18
C ASN A 49 -16.96 -7.91 8.73
N LEU A 50 -16.08 -8.49 7.91
CA LEU A 50 -14.71 -8.87 8.30
C LEU A 50 -13.86 -7.66 8.71
N TYR A 51 -14.14 -6.50 8.11
CA TYR A 51 -13.50 -5.23 8.45
C TYR A 51 -14.10 -4.53 9.67
N THR A 52 -15.13 -5.08 10.33
CA THR A 52 -15.59 -4.50 11.59
C THR A 52 -14.57 -4.78 12.69
N LYS A 53 -14.36 -3.82 13.59
CA LYS A 53 -13.36 -3.95 14.68
C LYS A 53 -13.62 -5.17 15.57
N VAL A 54 -14.90 -5.50 15.79
CA VAL A 54 -15.31 -6.70 16.52
C VAL A 54 -14.83 -7.97 15.81
N GLN A 55 -15.06 -8.08 14.50
CA GLN A 55 -14.62 -9.26 13.74
C GLN A 55 -13.11 -9.33 13.58
N GLN A 56 -12.43 -8.19 13.42
CA GLN A 56 -10.97 -8.12 13.44
C GLN A 56 -10.42 -8.66 14.76
N ASN A 57 -10.92 -8.18 15.91
CA ASN A 57 -10.47 -8.64 17.21
C ASN A 57 -10.73 -10.14 17.42
N ASN A 58 -11.93 -10.63 17.06
CA ASN A 58 -12.26 -12.05 17.16
C ASN A 58 -11.32 -12.92 16.30
N THR A 59 -11.09 -12.52 15.05
CA THR A 59 -10.28 -13.28 14.10
C THR A 59 -8.81 -13.28 14.51
N ILE A 60 -8.25 -12.11 14.85
CA ILE A 60 -6.85 -12.00 15.28
C ILE A 60 -6.65 -12.68 16.64
N SER A 61 -7.58 -12.59 17.57
CA SER A 61 -7.48 -13.30 18.85
C SER A 61 -7.40 -14.82 18.65
N LYS A 62 -8.16 -15.36 17.69
CA LYS A 62 -8.09 -16.77 17.32
C LYS A 62 -6.74 -17.14 16.71
N ILE A 63 -6.16 -16.29 15.85
CA ILE A 63 -4.83 -16.48 15.27
C ILE A 63 -3.75 -16.51 16.36
N LEU A 64 -3.82 -15.58 17.31
CA LEU A 64 -2.80 -15.41 18.35
C LEU A 64 -2.99 -16.33 19.56
N GLY A 65 -4.14 -17.00 19.68
CA GLY A 65 -4.46 -17.83 20.85
C GLY A 65 -4.61 -17.02 22.15
N MET A 66 -4.87 -15.72 22.05
CA MET A 66 -5.00 -14.78 23.18
C MET A 66 -5.90 -13.59 22.80
N ASP A 67 -6.30 -12.78 23.78
CA ASP A 67 -7.03 -11.54 23.51
C ASP A 67 -6.15 -10.55 22.73
N ALA A 68 -6.58 -10.22 21.51
CA ALA A 68 -5.88 -9.28 20.63
C ALA A 68 -6.27 -7.82 20.85
N SER A 69 -7.24 -7.53 21.73
CA SER A 69 -7.70 -6.16 22.04
C SER A 69 -6.56 -5.17 22.33
N PRO A 70 -5.45 -5.54 23.01
CA PRO A 70 -4.32 -4.63 23.23
C PRO A 70 -3.62 -4.12 21.96
N PHE A 71 -3.77 -4.82 20.82
CA PHE A 71 -3.23 -4.37 19.53
C PHE A 71 -4.13 -3.35 18.82
N PHE A 72 -5.32 -3.05 19.37
CA PHE A 72 -6.25 -2.09 18.79
C PHE A 72 -6.40 -0.86 19.67
N ASN A 73 -6.59 0.30 19.04
CA ASN A 73 -6.83 1.55 19.75
C ASN A 73 -7.63 2.54 18.89
N ASP A 74 -8.87 2.79 19.31
CA ASP A 74 -9.79 3.66 18.59
C ASP A 74 -9.42 5.14 18.64
N THR A 75 -8.80 5.58 19.73
CA THR A 75 -8.44 6.99 19.93
C THR A 75 -7.36 7.45 18.96
N ILE A 76 -6.48 6.53 18.54
CA ILE A 76 -5.35 6.80 17.66
C ILE A 76 -5.43 6.01 16.34
N ASP A 77 -6.63 5.58 15.94
CA ASP A 77 -6.88 4.93 14.65
C ASP A 77 -6.05 3.65 14.40
N VAL A 78 -5.86 2.81 15.42
CA VAL A 78 -5.22 1.49 15.29
C VAL A 78 -6.28 0.42 15.10
N TYR A 79 -6.67 0.23 13.84
CA TYR A 79 -7.53 -0.84 13.34
C TYR A 79 -7.28 -1.03 11.84
N LEU A 80 -7.70 -2.17 11.27
CA LEU A 80 -7.59 -2.41 9.83
C LEU A 80 -8.73 -1.75 9.08
N ALA A 81 -8.39 -0.85 8.17
CA ALA A 81 -9.29 -0.20 7.24
C ALA A 81 -9.18 -0.83 5.84
N ARG A 82 -10.10 -0.42 4.97
CA ARG A 82 -10.14 -0.77 3.56
C ARG A 82 -9.20 0.16 2.79
N GLY A 83 -7.91 -0.17 2.80
CA GLY A 83 -6.87 0.59 2.11
C GLY A 83 -7.02 0.46 0.61
N HIS A 84 -7.29 1.55 -0.09
CA HIS A 84 -7.45 1.53 -1.55
C HIS A 84 -6.07 1.32 -2.21
N MET A 85 -6.01 0.58 -3.32
CA MET A 85 -4.81 0.46 -4.14
C MET A 85 -4.74 1.61 -5.15
N ALA A 86 -5.78 1.75 -5.97
CA ALA A 86 -6.01 2.97 -6.73
C ALA A 86 -6.88 3.90 -5.89
N ALA A 87 -6.31 5.03 -5.46
CA ALA A 87 -7.00 5.99 -4.63
C ALA A 87 -8.19 6.61 -5.39
N LYS A 88 -9.29 6.87 -4.70
CA LYS A 88 -10.46 7.54 -5.28
C LYS A 88 -10.07 8.80 -6.06
N VAL A 89 -9.27 9.66 -5.43
CA VAL A 89 -8.89 10.99 -5.93
C VAL A 89 -7.84 10.97 -7.03
N ASP A 90 -7.33 9.80 -7.42
CA ASP A 90 -6.47 9.65 -8.60
C ASP A 90 -7.28 9.64 -9.91
N PHE A 91 -8.60 9.52 -9.81
CA PHE A 91 -9.52 9.55 -10.95
C PHE A 91 -10.27 10.87 -11.06
N ILE A 92 -10.25 11.46 -12.26
CA ILE A 92 -10.83 12.78 -12.53
C ILE A 92 -12.36 12.75 -12.39
N PHE A 93 -13.04 11.74 -12.95
CA PHE A 93 -14.50 11.71 -13.06
C PHE A 93 -15.18 10.87 -11.98
N GLY A 94 -16.40 11.24 -11.59
CA GLY A 94 -17.12 10.56 -10.51
C GLY A 94 -17.39 9.06 -10.72
N ALA A 95 -17.56 8.58 -11.96
CA ALA A 95 -17.77 7.15 -12.23
C ALA A 95 -16.56 6.28 -11.83
N PRO A 96 -15.34 6.52 -12.34
CA PRO A 96 -14.17 5.77 -11.90
C PRO A 96 -13.85 6.00 -10.41
N GLN A 97 -14.12 7.20 -9.85
CA GLN A 97 -14.00 7.41 -8.41
C GLN A 97 -14.88 6.43 -7.60
N LYS A 98 -16.13 6.20 -8.02
CA LYS A 98 -17.02 5.23 -7.35
C LYS A 98 -16.57 3.78 -7.55
N ALA A 99 -15.96 3.47 -8.70
CA ALA A 99 -15.44 2.13 -8.97
C ALA A 99 -14.31 1.72 -8.00
N THR A 100 -13.57 2.70 -7.44
CA THR A 100 -12.50 2.42 -6.46
C THR A 100 -12.98 1.75 -5.15
N PHE A 101 -14.29 1.73 -4.91
CA PHE A 101 -14.92 1.09 -3.74
C PHE A 101 -15.26 -0.40 -3.96
N LEU A 102 -14.78 -1.01 -5.04
CA LEU A 102 -14.80 -2.47 -5.18
C LEU A 102 -13.72 -3.07 -4.26
N PHE A 103 -14.04 -4.14 -3.53
CA PHE A 103 -13.06 -4.78 -2.63
C PHE A 103 -11.83 -5.31 -3.36
N VAL A 104 -11.94 -5.67 -4.65
CA VAL A 104 -10.78 -6.05 -5.46
C VAL A 104 -9.78 -4.89 -5.66
N ASN A 105 -10.13 -3.65 -5.33
CA ASN A 105 -9.22 -2.49 -5.29
C ASN A 105 -8.74 -2.17 -3.85
N ALA A 106 -8.88 -3.09 -2.91
CA ALA A 106 -8.48 -2.86 -1.53
C ALA A 106 -7.76 -4.05 -0.90
N ALA A 107 -6.96 -3.77 0.12
CA ALA A 107 -6.46 -4.76 1.06
C ALA A 107 -6.52 -4.21 2.50
N PRO A 108 -6.35 -5.05 3.53
CA PRO A 108 -6.32 -4.59 4.91
C PRO A 108 -5.15 -3.64 5.19
N GLN A 109 -5.45 -2.44 5.66
CA GLN A 109 -4.42 -1.44 5.95
C GLN A 109 -4.64 -0.86 7.34
N TRP A 110 -3.61 -0.81 8.17
CA TRP A 110 -3.73 -0.15 9.47
C TRP A 110 -4.06 1.32 9.26
N GLN A 111 -5.14 1.79 9.87
CA GLN A 111 -5.71 3.11 9.55
C GLN A 111 -4.75 4.26 9.85
N MET A 112 -3.95 4.15 10.90
CA MET A 112 -2.90 5.12 11.22
C MET A 112 -1.81 5.21 10.15
N PHE A 113 -1.55 4.14 9.37
CA PHE A 113 -0.69 4.20 8.18
C PHE A 113 -1.45 4.75 6.97
N ASN A 114 -2.63 4.20 6.68
CA ASN A 114 -3.51 4.58 5.57
C ASN A 114 -3.77 6.09 5.53
N GLY A 115 -4.25 6.65 6.64
CA GLY A 115 -4.64 8.05 6.75
C GLY A 115 -3.51 9.03 7.07
N ARG A 116 -2.24 8.58 6.99
CA ARG A 116 -1.05 9.40 7.29
C ARG A 116 -0.01 9.30 6.19
N ASN A 117 1.08 8.55 6.34
CA ASN A 117 2.13 8.56 5.33
C ASN A 117 1.66 7.99 3.99
N TRP A 118 0.74 7.02 3.98
CA TRP A 118 0.23 6.48 2.73
C TRP A 118 -0.60 7.49 1.93
N GLU A 119 -1.54 8.19 2.59
CA GLU A 119 -2.30 9.27 1.95
C GLU A 119 -1.38 10.37 1.38
N ARG A 120 -0.32 10.72 2.12
CA ARG A 120 0.70 11.67 1.64
C ARG A 120 1.44 11.17 0.41
N VAL A 121 1.74 9.87 0.32
CA VAL A 121 2.33 9.25 -0.86
C VAL A 121 1.38 9.40 -2.05
N GLU A 122 0.11 9.02 -1.91
CA GLU A 122 -0.89 9.10 -2.98
C GLU A 122 -1.06 10.54 -3.49
N ASP A 123 -1.23 11.49 -2.56
CA ASP A 123 -1.40 12.90 -2.88
C ASP A 123 -0.14 13.52 -3.51
N SER A 124 1.05 13.17 -3.02
CA SER A 124 2.32 13.66 -3.58
C SER A 124 2.53 13.17 -5.01
N VAL A 125 2.23 11.91 -5.32
CA VAL A 125 2.37 11.37 -6.69
C VAL A 125 1.41 12.09 -7.65
N ARG A 126 0.16 12.32 -7.22
CA ARG A 126 -0.82 13.06 -8.03
C ARG A 126 -0.39 14.50 -8.28
N ARG A 127 0.11 15.21 -7.27
CA ARG A 127 0.64 16.57 -7.44
C ARG A 127 1.87 16.59 -8.33
N TYR A 128 2.79 15.64 -8.13
CA TYR A 128 4.01 15.55 -8.95
C TYR A 128 3.70 15.35 -10.44
N ALA A 129 2.71 14.52 -10.79
CA ALA A 129 2.24 14.37 -12.16
C ALA A 129 1.76 15.70 -12.78
N SER A 130 1.04 16.51 -12.00
CA SER A 130 0.55 17.83 -12.41
C SER A 130 1.68 18.85 -12.52
N ASP A 131 2.47 19.01 -11.45
CA ASP A 131 3.49 20.06 -11.33
C ASP A 131 4.62 19.89 -12.36
N GLN A 132 4.94 18.64 -12.70
CA GLN A 132 5.97 18.31 -13.69
C GLN A 132 5.40 18.04 -15.09
N ALA A 133 4.08 18.14 -15.27
CA ALA A 133 3.37 17.84 -16.50
C ALA A 133 3.71 16.44 -17.08
N LEU A 134 3.64 15.41 -16.24
CA LEU A 134 3.98 14.03 -16.57
C LEU A 134 2.76 13.13 -16.76
N ASP A 135 2.90 12.14 -17.64
CA ASP A 135 2.01 10.98 -17.72
C ASP A 135 2.67 9.80 -17.00
N LEU A 136 2.10 9.40 -15.87
CA LEU A 136 2.67 8.37 -14.99
C LEU A 136 1.84 7.08 -15.06
N ASP A 137 2.51 5.96 -15.29
CA ASP A 137 1.97 4.64 -14.98
C ASP A 137 2.17 4.36 -13.48
N CYS A 138 1.09 4.04 -12.78
CA CYS A 138 1.09 3.76 -11.35
C CYS A 138 0.62 2.33 -11.11
N TYR A 139 1.46 1.52 -10.46
CA TYR A 139 1.11 0.19 -9.98
C TYR A 139 1.15 0.20 -8.46
N THR A 140 -0.01 0.18 -7.82
CA THR A 140 -0.11 0.08 -6.36
C THR A 140 -0.41 -1.36 -5.98
N GLY A 141 0.31 -1.92 -5.03
CA GLY A 141 0.10 -3.29 -4.60
C GLY A 141 0.63 -3.56 -3.20
N ILE A 142 0.69 -4.85 -2.88
CA ILE A 142 1.12 -5.33 -1.56
C ILE A 142 2.15 -6.44 -1.68
N TRP A 143 2.94 -6.63 -0.61
CA TRP A 143 3.89 -7.72 -0.54
C TRP A 143 4.02 -8.27 0.88
N GLY A 144 4.14 -9.59 0.99
CA GLY A 144 4.23 -10.34 2.25
C GLY A 144 2.98 -10.23 3.12
N VAL A 145 2.97 -10.96 4.24
CA VAL A 145 1.90 -10.92 5.25
C VAL A 145 2.46 -10.34 6.56
N SER A 146 1.72 -9.41 7.15
CA SER A 146 2.06 -8.79 8.43
C SER A 146 1.86 -9.79 9.56
N THR A 147 2.67 -9.69 10.61
CA THR A 147 2.62 -10.60 11.75
C THR A 147 2.41 -9.89 13.07
N LEU A 148 1.87 -10.63 14.05
CA LEU A 148 1.87 -10.27 15.46
C LEU A 148 2.31 -11.48 16.29
N PRO A 149 2.90 -11.27 17.49
CA PRO A 149 3.29 -12.37 18.36
C PRO A 149 2.05 -13.05 18.96
N ASP A 150 2.02 -14.38 18.93
CA ASP A 150 1.03 -15.20 19.62
C ASP A 150 1.28 -15.26 21.14
N VAL A 151 0.44 -16.02 21.86
CA VAL A 151 0.53 -16.24 23.31
C VAL A 151 1.90 -16.76 23.78
N ASN A 152 2.69 -17.39 22.89
CA ASN A 152 4.04 -17.89 23.17
C ASN A 152 5.15 -16.97 22.63
N GLY A 153 4.79 -15.79 22.11
CA GLY A 153 5.72 -14.85 21.48
C GLY A 153 6.14 -15.22 20.05
N VAL A 154 5.49 -16.22 19.43
CA VAL A 154 5.82 -16.64 18.06
C VAL A 154 5.05 -15.79 17.06
N GLN A 155 5.73 -15.23 16.07
CA GLN A 155 5.11 -14.39 15.04
C GLN A 155 4.12 -15.22 14.20
N ARG A 156 2.88 -14.74 14.10
CA ARG A 156 1.80 -15.33 13.28
C ARG A 156 1.32 -14.34 12.24
N GLU A 157 1.18 -14.84 11.02
CA GLU A 157 0.60 -14.09 9.91
C GLU A 157 -0.87 -13.76 10.15
N LEU A 158 -1.27 -12.57 9.73
CA LEU A 158 -2.60 -12.03 9.93
C LEU A 158 -3.45 -12.14 8.67
N TYR A 159 -4.68 -12.61 8.85
CA TYR A 159 -5.69 -12.78 7.80
C TYR A 159 -7.05 -12.30 8.33
N LEU A 160 -7.92 -11.82 7.43
CA LEU A 160 -9.29 -11.44 7.82
C LEU A 160 -10.31 -12.58 7.72
N ALA A 161 -9.96 -13.67 7.02
CA ALA A 161 -10.81 -14.85 6.89
C ALA A 161 -9.97 -16.12 6.74
N PHE A 162 -10.65 -17.25 6.85
CA PHE A 162 -10.10 -18.58 6.61
C PHE A 162 -11.11 -19.41 5.82
N ASP A 163 -10.63 -20.31 4.95
CA ASP A 163 -11.47 -21.31 4.29
C ASP A 163 -11.76 -22.52 5.22
N GLU A 164 -12.48 -23.52 4.69
CA GLU A 164 -12.82 -24.75 5.42
C GLU A 164 -11.59 -25.60 5.79
N ASN A 165 -10.46 -25.41 5.11
CA ASN A 165 -9.20 -26.10 5.34
C ASN A 165 -8.25 -25.29 6.25
N ASN A 166 -8.71 -24.18 6.83
CA ASN A 166 -7.92 -23.20 7.59
C ASN A 166 -6.80 -22.52 6.78
N ASN A 167 -6.93 -22.43 5.45
CA ASN A 167 -6.06 -21.55 4.67
C ASN A 167 -6.47 -20.09 4.91
N GLY A 168 -5.48 -19.21 5.13
CA GLY A 168 -5.72 -17.79 5.34
C GLY A 168 -6.19 -17.09 4.05
N LEU A 169 -7.23 -16.27 4.17
CA LEU A 169 -7.82 -15.48 3.09
C LEU A 169 -7.80 -14.00 3.45
N ILE A 170 -7.70 -13.14 2.44
CA ILE A 170 -7.63 -11.68 2.62
C ILE A 170 -6.49 -11.33 3.60
N PRO A 171 -5.23 -11.60 3.20
CA PRO A 171 -4.07 -11.37 4.06
C PRO A 171 -3.94 -9.90 4.43
N VAL A 172 -3.50 -9.63 5.67
CA VAL A 172 -3.05 -8.31 6.06
C VAL A 172 -1.63 -8.13 5.53
N PRO A 173 -1.39 -7.28 4.52
CA PRO A 173 -0.10 -7.17 3.87
C PRO A 173 0.97 -6.62 4.80
N LYS A 174 2.21 -7.09 4.63
CA LYS A 174 3.38 -6.61 5.37
C LYS A 174 3.77 -5.20 4.94
N ILE A 175 3.82 -4.97 3.63
CA ILE A 175 4.11 -3.67 3.02
C ILE A 175 3.10 -3.34 1.92
N TYR A 176 2.84 -2.06 1.75
CA TYR A 176 2.23 -1.49 0.55
C TYR A 176 3.32 -0.85 -0.31
N PHE A 177 3.19 -0.95 -1.63
CA PHE A 177 4.09 -0.30 -2.56
C PHE A 177 3.33 0.44 -3.65
N ARG A 178 3.94 1.46 -4.22
CA ARG A 178 3.47 2.17 -5.41
C ARG A 178 4.65 2.37 -6.36
N VAL A 179 4.68 1.60 -7.44
CA VAL A 179 5.60 1.80 -8.56
C VAL A 179 5.06 2.95 -9.40
N VAL A 180 5.89 3.95 -9.67
CA VAL A 180 5.56 5.13 -10.47
C VAL A 180 6.58 5.26 -11.58
N ILE A 181 6.15 5.24 -12.84
CA ILE A 181 7.02 5.34 -14.01
C ILE A 181 6.50 6.44 -14.93
N ASP A 182 7.35 7.42 -15.25
CA ASP A 182 7.04 8.38 -16.31
C ASP A 182 7.12 7.69 -17.68
N ARG A 183 6.03 7.77 -18.44
CA ARG A 183 5.91 7.13 -19.76
C ARG A 183 6.92 7.65 -20.77
N LYS A 184 7.30 8.93 -20.69
CA LYS A 184 8.16 9.56 -21.68
C LYS A 184 9.63 9.28 -21.41
N SER A 185 10.13 9.62 -20.22
CA SER A 185 11.54 9.44 -19.89
C SER A 185 11.88 8.00 -19.52
N ARG A 186 10.89 7.22 -19.03
CA ARG A 186 11.07 5.93 -18.38
C ARG A 186 11.84 6.00 -17.06
N ASN A 187 11.95 7.19 -16.46
CA ASN A 187 12.38 7.29 -15.08
C ASN A 187 11.29 6.73 -14.17
N GLY A 188 11.69 5.91 -13.20
CA GLY A 188 10.75 5.30 -12.25
C GLY A 188 11.24 5.30 -10.82
N ILE A 189 10.31 5.10 -9.89
CA ILE A 189 10.58 4.99 -8.46
C ILE A 189 9.52 4.08 -7.83
N VAL A 190 9.89 3.35 -6.78
CA VAL A 190 8.94 2.64 -5.94
C VAL A 190 8.87 3.33 -4.60
N LEU A 191 7.68 3.76 -4.20
CA LEU A 191 7.39 4.30 -2.87
C LEU A 191 6.78 3.18 -2.02
N ILE A 192 7.32 2.95 -0.82
CA ILE A 192 6.98 1.78 -0.01
C ILE A 192 6.62 2.24 1.40
N GLY A 193 5.57 1.65 1.96
CA GLY A 193 5.13 1.88 3.34
C GLY A 193 4.94 0.57 4.11
N VAL A 194 5.43 0.53 5.34
CA VAL A 194 5.29 -0.60 6.27
C VAL A 194 3.90 -0.58 6.89
N ASN A 195 3.14 -1.66 6.66
CA ASN A 195 1.78 -1.82 7.16
C ASN A 195 1.76 -2.62 8.48
N ASN A 196 2.46 -2.11 9.48
CA ASN A 196 2.42 -2.64 10.83
C ASN A 196 2.83 -1.53 11.84
N PRO A 197 1.93 -1.03 12.69
CA PRO A 197 2.26 0.00 13.67
C PRO A 197 2.90 -0.57 14.94
N HIS A 198 3.04 -1.89 15.07
CA HIS A 198 3.55 -2.57 16.26
C HIS A 198 5.01 -3.01 16.15
N VAL A 199 5.64 -2.85 14.98
CA VAL A 199 7.03 -3.25 14.77
C VAL A 199 8.00 -2.14 15.16
N THR A 200 9.13 -2.55 15.72
CA THR A 200 10.22 -1.65 16.08
C THR A 200 11.05 -1.26 14.86
N LEU A 201 11.86 -0.20 14.99
CA LEU A 201 12.79 0.22 13.94
C LEU A 201 13.81 -0.88 13.60
N GLU A 202 14.24 -1.67 14.57
CA GLU A 202 15.18 -2.77 14.36
C GLU A 202 14.57 -3.88 13.51
N GLU A 203 13.34 -4.30 13.84
CA GLU A 203 12.58 -5.28 13.04
C GLU A 203 12.31 -4.75 11.63
N ILE A 204 11.96 -3.47 11.49
CA ILE A 204 11.76 -2.83 10.18
C ILE A 204 13.02 -2.94 9.32
N LYS A 205 14.17 -2.50 9.86
CA LYS A 205 15.43 -2.51 9.11
C LYS A 205 15.87 -3.91 8.70
N LYS A 206 15.55 -4.91 9.53
CA LYS A 206 15.92 -6.30 9.29
C LYS A 206 14.98 -7.00 8.30
N ASP A 207 13.68 -6.85 8.48
CA ASP A 207 12.69 -7.73 7.85
C ASP A 207 11.74 -7.01 6.88
N TYR A 208 11.68 -5.68 6.87
CA TYR A 208 10.74 -4.90 6.05
C TYR A 208 11.42 -4.08 4.94
N VAL A 209 12.67 -3.68 5.10
CA VAL A 209 13.42 -2.96 4.06
C VAL A 209 13.95 -3.95 3.02
N ILE A 210 13.18 -4.15 1.94
CA ILE A 210 13.47 -5.17 0.91
C ILE A 210 14.35 -4.70 -0.25
N CYS A 211 14.76 -3.42 -0.26
CA CYS A 211 15.58 -2.84 -1.32
C CYS A 211 16.34 -1.61 -0.79
N LYS A 212 17.33 -1.13 -1.55
CA LYS A 212 18.18 -0.01 -1.14
C LYS A 212 17.38 1.29 -1.06
N ASP A 213 17.30 1.86 0.14
CA ASP A 213 16.55 3.10 0.37
C ASP A 213 17.24 4.31 -0.29
N VAL A 214 16.53 4.95 -1.23
CA VAL A 214 16.88 6.22 -1.86
C VAL A 214 15.95 7.37 -1.43
N GLY A 215 15.01 7.13 -0.53
CA GLY A 215 13.98 8.07 -0.09
C GLY A 215 14.52 9.35 0.55
N LYS A 216 15.77 9.37 1.05
CA LYS A 216 16.46 10.61 1.48
C LYS A 216 16.64 11.62 0.34
N ARG A 217 16.68 11.17 -0.92
CA ARG A 217 16.91 11.98 -2.12
C ARG A 217 15.61 12.48 -2.75
N ILE A 218 14.46 12.14 -2.17
CA ILE A 218 13.13 12.50 -2.66
C ILE A 218 12.61 13.67 -1.82
N LYS A 219 12.41 14.83 -2.44
CA LYS A 219 11.85 16.03 -1.78
C LYS A 219 10.40 16.33 -2.13
N TRP A 220 9.85 15.67 -3.15
CA TRP A 220 8.49 15.93 -3.63
C TRP A 220 7.43 15.11 -2.88
N VAL A 221 7.83 14.16 -2.02
CA VAL A 221 6.91 13.39 -1.16
C VAL A 221 6.89 13.96 0.25
N SER A 222 5.71 14.33 0.75
CA SER A 222 5.51 15.05 2.02
C SER A 222 5.42 14.15 3.27
N TRP A 223 5.85 12.90 3.18
CA TRP A 223 5.81 11.93 4.27
C TRP A 223 6.70 12.32 5.47
N ASP A 224 6.41 11.73 6.62
CA ASP A 224 7.34 11.67 7.76
C ASP A 224 7.88 10.23 7.84
N LYS A 225 8.89 9.94 7.03
CA LYS A 225 9.23 8.55 6.66
C LYS A 225 9.67 7.67 7.84
N GLU A 226 10.29 8.26 8.86
CA GLU A 226 10.82 7.52 10.02
C GLU A 226 9.80 7.42 11.16
N ASN A 227 8.60 7.99 10.97
CA ASN A 227 7.50 7.89 11.90
C ASN A 227 6.83 6.53 11.81
N LEU A 228 7.20 5.64 12.74
CA LEU A 228 6.73 4.26 12.77
C LEU A 228 5.21 4.16 12.91
N MET A 229 4.62 5.03 13.74
CA MET A 229 3.18 5.06 13.97
C MET A 229 2.41 5.42 12.70
N ASN A 230 2.87 6.43 11.97
CA ASN A 230 2.29 6.84 10.69
C ASN A 230 2.63 5.88 9.53
N GLY A 231 3.35 4.80 9.80
CA GLY A 231 3.87 3.83 8.83
C GLY A 231 5.24 4.25 8.30
N TYR A 232 6.28 3.53 8.73
CA TYR A 232 7.63 3.71 8.22
C TYR A 232 7.64 3.62 6.69
N SER A 233 8.24 4.59 6.02
CA SER A 233 8.22 4.70 4.57
C SER A 233 9.62 4.87 4.01
N TYR A 234 9.83 4.39 2.79
CA TYR A 234 11.11 4.47 2.09
C TYR A 234 10.87 4.39 0.58
N ALA A 235 11.93 4.56 -0.21
CA ALA A 235 11.83 4.46 -1.67
C ALA A 235 12.97 3.66 -2.26
N CYS A 236 12.73 3.01 -3.39
CA CYS A 236 13.74 2.22 -4.10
C CYS A 236 13.70 2.46 -5.61
N ALA A 237 14.79 2.10 -6.26
CA ALA A 237 14.80 1.90 -7.70
C ALA A 237 13.86 0.73 -8.09
N VAL A 238 13.28 0.78 -9.29
CA VAL A 238 12.29 -0.22 -9.74
C VAL A 238 12.96 -1.58 -9.93
N ASP A 239 14.16 -1.63 -10.49
CA ASP A 239 14.97 -2.83 -10.68
C ASP A 239 15.32 -3.53 -9.35
N ASP A 240 15.78 -2.76 -8.36
CA ASP A 240 16.08 -3.26 -7.01
C ASP A 240 14.81 -3.87 -6.37
N PHE A 241 13.67 -3.20 -6.49
CA PHE A 241 12.41 -3.66 -5.93
C PHE A 241 11.89 -4.95 -6.61
N ILE A 242 11.86 -4.98 -7.94
CA ILE A 242 11.38 -6.16 -8.68
C ILE A 242 12.37 -7.33 -8.61
N SER A 243 13.58 -7.16 -8.07
CA SER A 243 14.46 -8.29 -7.74
C SER A 243 13.83 -9.20 -6.67
N VAL A 244 12.99 -8.63 -5.79
CA VAL A 244 12.29 -9.32 -4.71
C VAL A 244 10.82 -9.56 -5.05
N VAL A 245 10.09 -8.53 -5.48
CA VAL A 245 8.64 -8.61 -5.72
C VAL A 245 8.36 -8.97 -7.17
N LYS A 246 7.78 -10.16 -7.39
CA LYS A 246 7.55 -10.73 -8.73
C LYS A 246 6.09 -10.75 -9.17
N ASP A 247 5.14 -10.49 -8.26
CA ASP A 247 3.69 -10.49 -8.52
C ASP A 247 3.23 -9.21 -9.27
N LEU A 248 3.93 -8.85 -10.34
CA LEU A 248 3.77 -7.62 -11.13
C LEU A 248 4.00 -7.92 -12.62
N PRO A 249 3.51 -7.08 -13.55
CA PRO A 249 3.75 -7.25 -14.97
C PRO A 249 5.18 -6.80 -15.31
N LEU A 250 6.17 -7.65 -15.01
CA LEU A 250 7.60 -7.28 -15.01
C LEU A 250 8.08 -6.69 -16.35
N GLU A 251 7.49 -7.12 -17.47
CA GLU A 251 7.77 -6.62 -18.82
C GLU A 251 7.41 -5.14 -19.00
N ASP A 252 6.41 -4.63 -18.26
CA ASP A 252 5.96 -3.24 -18.33
C ASP A 252 6.78 -2.29 -17.41
N LEU A 253 7.59 -2.86 -16.50
CA LEU A 253 8.25 -2.14 -15.41
C LEU A 253 9.70 -1.71 -15.71
N TYR A 254 10.15 -1.79 -16.96
CA TYR A 254 11.50 -1.35 -17.31
C TYR A 254 11.69 0.16 -17.04
N THR A 255 12.84 0.55 -16.50
CA THR A 255 13.19 1.95 -16.22
C THR A 255 14.56 2.31 -16.77
N SER A 256 14.73 3.57 -17.19
CA SER A 256 16.00 4.15 -17.67
C SER A 256 16.74 4.93 -16.58
N GLY A 257 16.09 5.23 -15.46
CA GLY A 257 16.63 6.05 -14.38
C GLY A 257 15.67 6.20 -13.20
N LEU A 258 16.08 6.98 -12.21
CA LEU A 258 15.28 7.26 -11.00
C LEU A 258 14.38 8.49 -11.22
N LEU A 259 13.11 8.37 -10.84
CA LEU A 259 12.14 9.46 -10.94
C LEU A 259 12.27 10.45 -9.75
N GLY A 260 12.48 11.72 -10.05
CA GLY A 260 12.36 12.81 -9.07
C GLY A 260 13.32 12.72 -7.88
N VAL A 261 14.50 12.15 -8.07
CA VAL A 261 15.57 12.12 -7.06
C VAL A 261 16.58 13.23 -7.33
N GLU A 262 17.13 13.81 -6.25
CA GLU A 262 18.26 14.73 -6.38
C GLU A 262 19.52 14.00 -6.86
N GLU A 263 20.30 14.70 -7.68
CA GLU A 263 21.64 14.26 -8.07
C GLU A 263 22.55 14.19 -6.83
N LEU A 264 23.43 13.20 -6.81
CA LEU A 264 24.45 13.11 -5.76
C LEU A 264 25.47 14.21 -6.01
N THR A 265 25.47 15.24 -5.17
CA THR A 265 26.57 16.21 -5.13
C THR A 265 27.81 15.49 -4.59
N ILE A 266 28.78 15.19 -5.46
CA ILE A 266 30.11 14.78 -5.03
C ILE A 266 30.78 16.04 -4.47
N GLU A 267 30.78 16.19 -3.16
CA GLU A 267 31.66 17.17 -2.52
C GLU A 267 33.09 16.73 -2.80
N ASN A 268 33.78 17.47 -3.67
CA ASN A 268 35.22 17.29 -3.88
C ASN A 268 35.90 17.45 -2.52
N ILE A 269 36.46 16.35 -2.00
CA ILE A 269 37.31 16.38 -0.81
C ILE A 269 38.47 17.33 -1.13
N PRO A 270 38.67 18.43 -0.37
CA PRO A 270 39.82 19.29 -0.58
C PRO A 270 41.10 18.48 -0.37
N SER A 271 42.01 18.60 -1.33
CA SER A 271 43.38 18.05 -1.31
C SER A 271 44.16 18.48 -0.08
#